data_AF-A0AAU6KW65-F1
#
_entry.id   AF-A0AAU6KW65-F1
#
_cell.length_a   1.000
_cell.length_b   1.000
_cell.length_c   1.000
_cell.angle_alpha   90.00
_cell.angle_beta   90.00
_cell.angle_gamma   90.00
#
_symmetry.space_group_name_H-M   'P 1'
#
loop_
_entity.id
_entity.type
_entity.pdbx_description
1 polymer ?
#
loop_
_entity_poly.entity_id
_entity_poly.type
_entity_poly.pdbx_seq_one_letter_code
_entity_poly.pdbx_strand_id
1 'polypeptide(L)'
;MWGRTCPKAGEPLDRAARREAMEKTGVRISADQQDFRGLVHHHEPGEGMARITAVFVAQSCTGEPHNAEPDKHEGLFWAPMEKPPPDCHPCTAAIFHMLTHGPSYRALNWLTSGGAR
;
A
#
# COMPACT_ATOMS: atom_id res chain seq x y z
N MET A 1 3.53 -4.57 -6.19
CA MET A 1 2.09 -4.80 -6.04
C MET A 1 1.28 -3.52 -6.28
N TRP A 2 0.63 -3.40 -7.45
CA TRP A 2 -0.18 -2.23 -7.82
C TRP A 2 -1.57 -2.66 -8.29
N GLY A 3 -2.47 -2.85 -7.33
CA GLY A 3 -3.89 -3.05 -7.59
C GLY A 3 -4.68 -2.15 -6.67
N ARG A 4 -5.67 -1.44 -7.20
CA ARG A 4 -6.62 -0.60 -6.46
C ARG A 4 -7.32 -1.44 -5.39
N THR A 5 -6.82 -1.40 -4.16
CA THR A 5 -7.48 -2.08 -3.04
C THR A 5 -8.58 -1.16 -2.49
N CYS A 6 -9.77 -1.30 -3.05
CA CYS A 6 -10.98 -0.72 -2.47
C CYS A 6 -11.70 -1.80 -1.66
N PRO A 7 -12.18 -1.50 -0.44
CA PRO A 7 -13.08 -2.40 0.26
C PRO A 7 -14.33 -2.68 -0.58
N LYS A 8 -14.82 -3.92 -0.52
CA LYS A 8 -16.16 -4.25 -1.03
C LYS A 8 -17.22 -3.56 -0.16
N ALA A 9 -18.45 -3.43 -0.66
CA ALA A 9 -19.55 -2.84 0.11
C ALA A 9 -19.73 -3.57 1.45
N GLY A 10 -19.65 -2.83 2.57
CA GLY A 10 -19.74 -3.38 3.93
C GLY A 10 -18.47 -4.10 4.42
N GLU A 11 -17.38 -4.12 3.66
CA GLU A 11 -16.10 -4.70 4.07
C GLU A 11 -15.26 -3.66 4.85
N PRO A 12 -14.80 -3.95 6.07
CA PRO A 12 -13.90 -3.06 6.78
C PRO A 12 -12.48 -3.12 6.19
N LEU A 13 -11.71 -2.04 6.37
CA LEU A 13 -10.38 -1.85 5.77
C LEU A 13 -9.40 -2.98 6.11
N ASP A 14 -9.41 -3.45 7.36
CA ASP A 14 -8.53 -4.50 7.84
C ASP A 14 -8.84 -5.84 7.14
N ARG A 15 -10.12 -6.16 6.96
CA ARG A 15 -10.56 -7.36 6.23
C ARG A 15 -10.21 -7.28 4.75
N ALA A 16 -10.42 -6.12 4.13
CA ALA A 16 -10.04 -5.88 2.74
C ALA A 16 -8.52 -6.10 2.56
N ALA A 17 -7.69 -5.58 3.46
CA ALA A 17 -6.24 -5.78 3.41
C ALA A 17 -5.83 -7.26 3.49
N ARG A 18 -6.44 -8.06 4.40
CA ARG A 18 -6.16 -9.51 4.48
C ARG A 18 -6.59 -10.26 3.22
N ARG A 19 -7.78 -9.94 2.71
CA ARG A 19 -8.30 -10.54 1.47
C ARG A 19 -7.35 -10.27 0.31
N GLU A 20 -6.86 -9.05 0.17
CA GLU A 20 -6.01 -8.65 -0.95
C GLU A 20 -4.60 -9.22 -0.83
N ALA A 21 -4.07 -9.36 0.38
CA ALA A 21 -2.82 -10.10 0.60
C ALA A 21 -2.95 -11.54 0.08
N MET A 22 -4.05 -12.22 0.39
CA MET A 22 -4.34 -13.56 -0.11
C MET A 22 -4.51 -13.58 -1.64
N GLU A 23 -5.34 -12.70 -2.20
CA GLU A 23 -5.64 -12.66 -3.63
C GLU A 23 -4.39 -12.37 -4.48
N LYS A 24 -3.48 -11.50 -4.01
CA LYS A 24 -2.29 -11.07 -4.79
C LYS A 24 -1.04 -11.89 -4.54
N THR A 25 -0.87 -12.41 -3.32
CA THR A 25 0.38 -13.07 -2.91
C THR A 25 0.23 -14.50 -2.41
N GLY A 26 -1.01 -14.99 -2.28
CA GLY A 26 -1.30 -16.32 -1.74
C GLY A 26 -1.08 -16.47 -0.24
N VAL A 27 -0.58 -15.45 0.47
CA VAL A 27 -0.36 -15.50 1.91
C VAL A 27 -1.64 -15.23 2.69
N ARG A 28 -1.80 -15.91 3.82
CA ARG A 28 -2.90 -15.66 4.75
C ARG A 28 -2.37 -15.00 6.01
N ILE A 29 -3.01 -13.89 6.38
CA ILE A 29 -2.75 -13.11 7.59
C ILE A 29 -4.01 -13.21 8.45
N SER A 30 -3.88 -13.63 9.70
CA SER A 30 -4.98 -13.61 10.67
C SER A 30 -5.12 -12.22 11.32
N ALA A 31 -6.24 -11.98 12.00
CA ALA A 31 -6.53 -10.65 12.57
C ALA A 31 -5.52 -10.25 13.67
N ASP A 32 -5.01 -11.22 14.44
CA ASP A 32 -3.98 -11.04 15.48
C ASP A 32 -2.57 -10.84 14.93
N GLN A 33 -2.34 -11.18 13.66
CA GLN A 33 -1.07 -10.96 12.97
C GLN A 33 -0.98 -9.57 12.31
N GLN A 34 -2.04 -8.78 12.35
CA GLN A 34 -2.17 -7.56 11.55
C GLN A 34 -2.29 -6.32 12.43
N ASP A 35 -1.27 -5.47 12.35
CA ASP A 35 -1.25 -4.18 13.03
C ASP A 35 -1.63 -3.05 12.06
N PHE A 36 -2.49 -2.14 12.50
CA PHE A 36 -2.68 -0.87 11.80
C PHE A 36 -1.48 0.05 12.05
N ARG A 37 -0.92 0.64 10.98
CA ARG A 37 0.27 1.51 11.06
C ARG A 37 0.03 2.95 10.68
N GLY A 38 -1.00 3.24 9.88
CA GLY A 38 -1.34 4.62 9.57
C GLY A 38 -2.11 4.79 8.27
N LEU A 39 -2.25 6.07 7.88
CA LEU A 39 -2.90 6.51 6.66
C LEU A 39 -1.91 7.30 5.81
N VAL A 40 -1.89 7.02 4.50
CA VAL A 40 -1.15 7.81 3.51
C VAL A 40 -2.16 8.51 2.60
N HIS A 41 -2.17 9.84 2.61
CA HIS A 41 -2.96 10.63 1.68
C HIS A 41 -2.09 10.99 0.48
N HIS A 42 -2.45 10.57 -0.73
CA HIS A 42 -1.67 10.82 -1.93
C HIS A 42 -2.56 11.20 -3.10
N HIS A 43 -2.02 12.03 -3.98
CA HIS A 43 -2.65 12.34 -5.26
C HIS A 43 -2.07 11.42 -6.34
N GLU A 44 -2.95 10.73 -7.07
CA GLU A 44 -2.51 9.89 -8.18
C GLU A 44 -2.23 10.75 -9.42
N PRO A 45 -1.00 10.73 -9.95
CA PRO A 45 -0.69 11.41 -11.21
C PRO A 45 -1.57 10.83 -12.33
N GLY A 46 -2.21 11.70 -13.12
CA GLY A 46 -3.02 11.32 -14.28
C GLY A 46 -4.52 11.16 -14.01
N GLU A 47 -4.94 10.44 -12.97
CA GLU A 47 -6.38 10.28 -12.66
C GLU A 47 -6.98 11.46 -11.88
N GLY A 48 -6.14 12.34 -11.32
CA GLY A 48 -6.60 13.56 -10.66
C GLY A 48 -7.28 13.35 -9.30
N MET A 49 -7.45 12.11 -8.86
CA MET A 49 -8.12 11.80 -7.59
C MET A 49 -7.15 11.70 -6.42
N ALA A 50 -7.56 12.35 -5.32
CA ALA A 50 -6.96 12.17 -4.02
C ALA A 50 -7.40 10.81 -3.43
N ARG A 51 -6.44 10.06 -2.90
CA ARG A 51 -6.66 8.76 -2.25
C ARG A 51 -6.09 8.75 -0.86
N ILE A 52 -6.79 8.08 0.06
CA ILE A 52 -6.28 7.74 1.38
C ILE A 52 -6.07 6.22 1.41
N THR A 53 -4.83 5.81 1.64
CA THR A 53 -4.44 4.41 1.76
C THR A 53 -4.26 4.06 3.24
N ALA A 54 -5.00 3.06 3.72
CA ALA A 54 -4.80 2.48 5.04
C ALA A 54 -3.71 1.41 5.01
N VAL A 55 -2.73 1.54 5.89
CA VAL A 55 -1.54 0.68 5.94
C VAL A 55 -1.66 -0.26 7.12
N PHE A 56 -1.54 -1.55 6.83
CA PHE A 56 -1.44 -2.60 7.83
C PHE A 56 -0.14 -3.39 7.64
N VAL A 57 0.44 -3.85 8.74
CA VAL A 57 1.69 -4.62 8.73
C VAL A 57 1.46 -5.95 9.44
N ALA A 58 2.00 -7.02 8.86
CA ALA A 58 2.10 -8.31 9.50
C ALA A 58 3.56 -8.73 9.60
N GLN A 59 3.97 -9.23 10.76
CA GLN A 59 5.31 -9.78 10.99
C GLN A 59 5.37 -11.29 10.73
N SER A 60 4.21 -11.93 10.63
CA SER A 60 4.08 -13.33 10.26
C SER A 60 2.85 -13.54 9.39
N CYS A 61 2.89 -14.58 8.57
CA CYS A 61 1.78 -15.03 7.74
C CYS A 61 1.91 -16.54 7.52
N THR A 62 0.90 -17.14 6.92
CA THR A 62 0.89 -18.57 6.56
C THR A 62 0.76 -18.75 5.05
N GLY A 63 1.37 -19.82 4.54
CA GLY A 63 1.47 -20.10 3.11
C GLY A 63 2.74 -19.53 2.48
N GLU A 64 3.08 -20.05 1.29
CA GLU A 64 4.26 -19.60 0.53
C GLU A 64 3.89 -18.42 -0.37
N PRO A 65 4.58 -17.26 -0.23
CA PRO A 65 4.35 -16.11 -1.10
C PRO A 65 4.64 -16.45 -2.57
N HIS A 66 3.67 -16.19 -3.44
CA HIS A 66 3.82 -16.34 -4.89
C HIS A 66 2.96 -15.30 -5.62
N ASN A 67 3.26 -15.03 -6.88
CA ASN A 67 2.41 -14.16 -7.70
C ASN A 67 1.08 -14.87 -8.02
N ALA A 68 0.03 -14.55 -7.26
CA ALA A 68 -1.28 -15.19 -7.40
C ALA A 68 -2.16 -14.54 -8.50
N GLU A 69 -1.74 -13.40 -9.05
CA GLU A 69 -2.41 -12.72 -10.16
C GLU A 69 -1.44 -12.49 -11.34
N PRO A 70 -0.94 -13.56 -11.99
CA PRO A 70 0.07 -13.45 -13.05
C PRO A 70 -0.41 -12.64 -14.27
N ASP A 71 -1.73 -12.57 -14.51
CA ASP A 71 -2.30 -11.76 -15.58
C ASP A 71 -2.28 -10.24 -15.30
N LYS A 72 -2.07 -9.86 -14.03
CA LYS A 72 -2.06 -8.46 -13.58
C LYS A 72 -0.67 -7.99 -13.16
N HIS A 73 0.22 -8.91 -12.81
CA HIS A 73 1.52 -8.61 -12.24
C HIS A 73 2.58 -9.52 -12.87
N GLU A 74 3.73 -8.94 -13.21
CA GLU A 74 4.85 -9.68 -13.81
C GLU A 74 5.59 -10.57 -12.80
N GLY A 75 5.49 -10.26 -11.50
CA GLY A 75 6.15 -11.04 -10.47
C GLY A 75 5.92 -10.54 -9.05
N LEU A 76 6.48 -11.29 -8.09
CA LEU A 76 6.52 -10.97 -6.68
C LEU A 76 7.96 -11.09 -6.18
N PHE A 77 8.45 -10.07 -5.50
CA PHE A 77 9.83 -10.01 -5.00
C PHE A 77 9.89 -9.30 -3.65
N TRP A 78 10.89 -9.69 -2.85
CA TRP A 78 11.23 -9.01 -1.61
C TRP A 78 12.18 -7.84 -1.88
N ALA A 79 11.90 -6.69 -1.28
CA ALA A 79 12.75 -5.51 -1.38
C ALA A 79 12.96 -4.88 0.01
N PRO A 80 14.16 -4.36 0.31
CA PRO A 80 14.41 -3.64 1.55
C PRO A 80 13.61 -2.32 1.57
N MET A 81 12.99 -2.01 2.71
CA MET A 81 12.15 -0.81 2.85
C MET A 81 12.98 0.48 2.79
N GLU A 82 14.23 0.44 3.26
CA GLU A 82 15.16 1.57 3.29
C GLU A 82 15.74 1.89 1.92
N LYS A 83 15.65 0.95 0.98
CA LYS A 83 16.20 1.08 -0.39
C LYS A 83 15.25 0.44 -1.40
N PRO A 84 14.05 1.01 -1.62
CA PRO A 84 13.13 0.52 -2.64
C PRO A 84 13.74 0.63 -4.05
N PRO A 85 13.22 -0.14 -5.03
CA PRO A 85 13.59 0.03 -6.43
C PRO A 85 13.41 1.47 -6.92
N PRO A 86 14.25 1.96 -7.85
CA PRO A 86 14.17 3.34 -8.36
C PRO A 86 12.82 3.70 -9.01
N ASP A 87 12.16 2.71 -9.58
CA ASP A 87 10.85 2.77 -10.22
C ASP A 87 9.69 2.46 -9.25
N CYS A 88 9.97 2.39 -7.94
CA CYS A 88 8.94 2.19 -6.93
C CYS A 88 7.90 3.31 -7.00
N HIS A 89 6.64 2.92 -7.09
CA HIS A 89 5.56 3.88 -7.18
C HIS A 89 5.49 4.80 -5.94
N PRO A 90 5.13 6.08 -6.13
CA PRO A 90 5.17 7.08 -5.06
C PRO A 90 4.43 6.70 -3.77
N CYS A 91 3.25 6.08 -3.88
CA CYS A 91 2.49 5.66 -2.69
C CYS A 91 3.24 4.61 -1.86
N THR A 92 3.85 3.60 -2.50
CA THR A 92 4.62 2.56 -1.81
C THR A 92 5.88 3.12 -1.17
N ALA A 93 6.57 4.03 -1.85
CA ALA A 93 7.71 4.74 -1.27
C ALA A 93 7.31 5.55 -0.02
N ALA A 94 6.15 6.21 -0.06
CA ALA A 94 5.60 6.93 1.10
C ALA A 94 5.29 6.00 2.28
N ILE A 95 4.71 4.83 2.00
CA ILE A 95 4.46 3.80 3.01
C ILE A 95 5.77 3.33 3.65
N PHE A 96 6.79 3.02 2.85
CA PHE A 96 8.10 2.61 3.38
C PHE A 96 8.74 3.69 4.23
N HIS A 97 8.70 4.96 3.79
CA HIS A 97 9.17 6.07 4.60
C HIS A 97 8.41 6.16 5.93
N MET A 98 7.08 6.03 5.92
CA MET A 98 6.27 6.06 7.15
C MET A 98 6.65 4.92 8.10
N LEU A 99 6.89 3.72 7.59
CA LEU A 99 7.24 2.56 8.41
C LEU A 99 8.66 2.66 9.00
N THR A 100 9.59 3.28 8.29
CA THR A 100 11.01 3.39 8.69
C THR A 100 11.30 4.62 9.56
N HIS A 101 10.59 5.73 9.34
CA HIS A 101 10.87 7.01 10.02
C HIS A 101 9.74 7.48 10.94
N GLY A 102 8.66 6.70 11.07
CA GLY A 102 7.49 7.05 11.87
C GLY A 102 6.41 7.80 11.09
N PRO A 103 5.28 8.11 11.75
CA PRO A 103 4.12 8.70 11.09
C PRO A 103 4.49 10.00 10.39
N SER A 104 4.11 10.09 9.12
CA SER A 104 4.30 11.30 8.33
C SER A 104 3.01 11.61 7.59
N TYR A 105 2.47 12.81 7.80
CA TYR A 105 1.53 13.38 6.83
C TYR A 105 2.34 13.82 5.62
N ARG A 106 2.02 13.27 4.45
CA ARG A 106 2.75 13.52 3.20
C ARG A 106 1.74 13.86 2.13
N ALA A 107 1.60 15.14 1.82
CA ALA A 107 0.87 15.57 0.64
C ALA A 107 1.78 15.41 -0.61
N LEU A 108 1.87 14.21 -1.17
CA LEU A 108 2.58 13.92 -2.43
C LEU A 108 1.76 14.22 -3.70
N ASN A 109 2.40 14.87 -4.68
CA ASN A 109 1.84 15.26 -5.99
C ASN A 109 0.77 16.36 -5.96
N TRP A 110 0.70 17.15 -4.89
CA TRP A 110 -0.07 18.40 -4.93
C TRP A 110 0.73 19.48 -5.65
N LEU A 111 0.11 20.11 -6.66
CA LEU A 111 0.60 21.40 -7.14
C LEU A 111 0.43 22.39 -5.99
N THR A 112 1.53 22.99 -5.53
CA THR A 112 1.43 24.19 -4.69
C THR A 112 0.72 25.24 -5.54
N SER A 113 -0.47 25.64 -5.13
CA SER A 113 -1.12 26.80 -5.74
C SER A 113 -0.17 27.97 -5.55
N GLY A 114 0.52 28.37 -6.62
CA GLY A 114 1.29 29.59 -6.65
C GLY A 114 0.35 30.72 -6.26
N GLY A 115 0.62 31.34 -5.10
CA GLY A 115 -0.12 32.50 -4.65
C GLY A 115 0.03 33.60 -5.69
N ALA A 116 -1.06 33.91 -6.39
CA ALA A 116 -1.25 35.25 -6.92
C ALA A 116 -1.93 36.04 -5.79
N ARG A 117 -1.21 37.06 -5.31
CA ARG A 117 -1.78 38.15 -4.51
C ARG A 117 -2.89 38.86 -5.29
#